data_AF-A0A959KZA3-F1
#
_entry.id   AF-A0A959KZA3-F1
#
_cell.length_a   1.000
_cell.length_b   1.000
_cell.length_c   1.000
_cell.angle_alpha   90.00
_cell.angle_beta   90.00
_cell.angle_gamma   90.00
#
_symmetry.space_group_name_H-M   'P 1'
#
loop_
_entity.id
_entity.type
_entity.pdbx_description
1 polymer ?
#
loop_
_entity_poly.entity_id
_entity_poly.type
_entity_poly.pdbx_seq_one_letter_code
_entity_poly.pdbx_strand_id
1 'polypeptide(L)'
;MVNQHIQQLLAEGDELVHFAGNELARSRDDVVTFLACNNIKRGINFFLQAFIESYRRDPPQHPTPEGLLEMCTSIDSHFKDLDFKPLECAGEKGANNYCLDIDHVEECLVVAKETQSMVLKRINA
;
A
#
# COMPACT_ATOMS: atom_id res chain seq x y z
N MET A 1 -19.47 7.65 -11.38
CA MET A 1 -18.34 7.99 -12.27
C MET A 1 -17.13 8.24 -11.39
N VAL A 2 -16.12 7.38 -11.50
CA VAL A 2 -14.86 7.56 -10.76
C VAL A 2 -14.13 8.78 -11.34
N ASN A 3 -13.68 9.67 -10.47
CA ASN A 3 -12.95 10.88 -10.85
C ASN A 3 -11.63 10.52 -11.56
N GLN A 4 -11.19 11.32 -12.54
CA GLN A 4 -9.90 11.17 -13.21
C GLN A 4 -8.73 11.10 -12.22
N HIS A 5 -8.78 11.89 -11.15
CA HIS A 5 -7.76 11.88 -10.10
C HIS A 5 -7.73 10.55 -9.33
N ILE A 6 -8.89 9.97 -9.03
CA ILE A 6 -8.96 8.62 -8.40
C ILE A 6 -8.35 7.57 -9.32
N GLN A 7 -8.59 7.64 -10.63
CA GLN A 7 -7.97 6.73 -11.60
C GLN A 7 -6.45 6.88 -11.65
N GLN A 8 -5.93 8.11 -11.51
CA GLN A 8 -4.49 8.35 -11.43
C GLN A 8 -3.89 7.73 -10.18
N LEU A 9 -4.51 7.92 -9.00
CA LEU A 9 -4.07 7.27 -7.76
C LEU A 9 -4.03 5.74 -7.89
N LEU A 10 -5.07 5.13 -8.48
CA LEU A 10 -5.11 3.69 -8.70
C LEU A 10 -4.00 3.22 -9.66
N ALA A 11 -3.74 3.96 -10.73
CA ALA A 11 -2.70 3.63 -11.69
C ALA A 11 -1.30 3.78 -11.10
N GLU A 12 -1.03 4.86 -10.36
CA GLU A 12 0.26 5.06 -9.68
C GLU A 12 0.52 3.99 -8.62
N GLY A 13 -0.53 3.61 -7.86
CA GLY A 13 -0.42 2.52 -6.90
C GLY A 13 -0.09 1.18 -7.56
N ASP A 14 -0.74 0.86 -8.67
CA ASP A 14 -0.50 -0.37 -9.44
C ASP A 14 0.91 -0.41 -10.02
N GLU A 15 1.37 0.68 -10.63
CA GLU A 15 2.71 0.79 -11.21
C GLU A 15 3.79 0.54 -10.14
N LEU A 16 3.68 1.15 -8.97
CA LEU A 16 4.65 0.99 -7.88
C LEU A 16 4.70 -0.45 -7.33
N VAL A 17 3.54 -1.06 -7.11
CA VAL A 17 3.44 -2.44 -6.59
C VAL A 17 3.93 -3.44 -7.62
N HIS A 18 3.58 -3.25 -8.89
CA HIS A 18 4.06 -4.09 -9.98
C HIS A 18 5.57 -3.97 -10.16
N PHE A 19 6.11 -2.74 -10.12
CA PHE A 19 7.55 -2.51 -10.17
C PHE A 19 8.27 -3.20 -9.01
N ALA A 20 7.79 -3.05 -7.77
CA ALA A 20 8.39 -3.69 -6.60
C ALA A 20 8.41 -5.22 -6.74
N GLY A 21 7.31 -5.83 -7.17
CA GLY A 21 7.24 -7.27 -7.40
C GLY A 21 8.21 -7.76 -8.48
N ASN A 22 8.37 -7.01 -9.57
CA ASN A 22 9.31 -7.35 -10.64
C ASN A 22 10.76 -7.27 -10.17
N GLU A 23 11.12 -6.28 -9.36
CA GLU A 23 12.49 -6.12 -8.88
C GLU A 23 12.86 -7.20 -7.84
N LEU A 24 11.97 -7.54 -6.91
CA LEU A 24 12.17 -8.64 -5.96
C LEU A 24 12.37 -10.00 -6.67
N ALA A 25 11.68 -10.22 -7.79
CA ALA A 25 11.86 -11.42 -8.59
C ALA A 25 13.23 -11.49 -9.31
N ARG A 26 13.94 -10.37 -9.42
CA ARG A 26 15.19 -10.25 -10.20
C ARG A 26 16.44 -10.24 -9.34
N SER A 27 16.41 -9.66 -8.15
CA SER A 27 17.56 -9.59 -7.25
C SER A 27 17.13 -9.59 -5.78
N ARG A 28 18.01 -10.14 -4.92
CA ARG A 28 17.83 -10.23 -3.47
C ARG A 28 18.78 -9.35 -2.68
N ASP A 29 19.34 -8.31 -3.30
CA ASP A 29 20.27 -7.38 -2.64
C ASP A 29 19.52 -6.30 -1.83
N ASP A 30 20.12 -5.84 -0.73
CA ASP A 30 19.53 -4.88 0.22
C ASP A 30 18.98 -3.60 -0.43
N VAL A 31 19.62 -3.11 -1.50
CA VAL A 31 19.17 -1.92 -2.24
C VAL A 31 17.83 -2.17 -2.93
N VAL A 32 17.65 -3.36 -3.50
CA VAL A 32 16.41 -3.78 -4.16
C VAL A 32 15.32 -3.97 -3.14
N THR A 33 15.63 -4.65 -2.02
CA THR A 33 14.67 -4.86 -0.93
C THR A 33 14.19 -3.54 -0.32
N PHE A 34 15.10 -2.59 -0.08
CA PHE A 34 14.76 -1.25 0.38
C PHE A 34 13.83 -0.51 -0.60
N LEU A 35 14.17 -0.51 -1.90
CA LEU A 35 13.39 0.15 -2.93
C LEU A 35 11.99 -0.47 -3.06
N ALA A 36 11.91 -1.80 -3.04
CA ALA A 36 10.66 -2.54 -3.09
C ALA A 36 9.79 -2.22 -1.87
N CYS A 37 10.34 -2.24 -0.65
CA CYS A 37 9.62 -1.86 0.56
C CYS A 37 9.03 -0.44 0.47
N ASN A 38 9.81 0.53 -0.03
CA ASN A 38 9.34 1.90 -0.20
C ASN A 38 8.17 1.98 -1.19
N ASN A 39 8.34 1.38 -2.37
CA ASN A 39 7.33 1.39 -3.42
C ASN A 39 6.04 0.69 -2.99
N ILE A 40 6.14 -0.42 -2.27
CA ILE A 40 4.99 -1.13 -1.70
C ILE A 40 4.19 -0.22 -0.76
N LYS A 41 4.84 0.41 0.22
CA LYS A 41 4.18 1.31 1.18
C LYS A 41 3.52 2.50 0.48
N ARG A 42 4.19 3.08 -0.51
CA ARG A 42 3.63 4.17 -1.33
C ARG A 42 2.43 3.71 -2.16
N GLY A 43 2.50 2.53 -2.76
CA GLY A 43 1.39 1.97 -3.53
C GLY A 43 0.14 1.73 -2.68
N ILE A 44 0.32 1.15 -1.49
CA ILE A 44 -0.75 1.00 -0.48
C ILE A 44 -1.38 2.36 -0.16
N ASN A 45 -0.56 3.38 0.11
CA ASN A 45 -1.07 4.71 0.39
C ASN A 45 -1.93 5.27 -0.75
N PHE A 46 -1.53 5.08 -2.01
CA PHE A 46 -2.33 5.55 -3.15
C PHE A 46 -3.66 4.80 -3.29
N PHE A 47 -3.68 3.48 -3.10
CA PHE A 47 -4.94 2.73 -3.12
C PHE A 47 -5.91 3.19 -2.03
N LEU A 48 -5.44 3.36 -0.80
CA LEU A 48 -6.30 3.80 0.31
C LEU A 48 -6.78 5.25 0.11
N GLN A 49 -5.94 6.15 -0.39
CA GLN A 49 -6.35 7.51 -0.75
C GLN A 49 -7.43 7.50 -1.85
N ALA A 50 -7.24 6.70 -2.90
CA ALA A 50 -8.23 6.54 -3.97
C ALA A 50 -9.60 6.10 -3.42
N PHE A 51 -9.61 5.19 -2.44
CA PHE A 51 -10.83 4.77 -1.76
C PHE A 51 -11.45 5.92 -0.97
N ILE A 52 -10.70 6.56 -0.08
CA ILE A 52 -11.20 7.67 0.76
C ILE A 52 -11.83 8.77 -0.10
N GLU A 53 -11.15 9.18 -1.17
CA GLU A 53 -11.61 10.21 -2.08
C GLU A 53 -12.83 9.78 -2.91
N SER A 54 -12.96 8.49 -3.23
CA SER A 54 -14.16 7.97 -3.92
C SER A 54 -15.45 8.13 -3.10
N TYR A 55 -15.33 8.22 -1.77
CA TYR A 55 -16.42 8.51 -0.84
C TYR A 55 -16.51 10.01 -0.49
N ARG A 56 -15.83 10.88 -1.25
CA ARG A 56 -15.80 12.34 -1.06
C ARG A 56 -15.31 12.75 0.33
N ARG A 57 -14.34 12.02 0.86
CA ARG A 57 -13.62 12.35 2.08
C ARG A 57 -12.19 12.78 1.70
N ASP A 58 -11.60 13.62 2.53
CA ASP A 58 -10.23 14.08 2.34
C ASP A 58 -9.26 13.17 3.10
N PRO A 59 -8.19 12.67 2.47
CA PRO A 59 -7.13 11.96 3.18
C PRO A 59 -6.48 12.82 4.29
N PRO A 60 -5.87 12.20 5.31
CA PRO A 60 -5.13 12.91 6.33
C PRO A 60 -3.95 13.70 5.72
N GLN A 61 -3.63 14.86 6.31
CA GLN A 61 -2.55 15.74 5.83
C GLN A 61 -1.17 15.07 5.79
N HIS A 62 -0.94 14.10 6.68
CA HIS A 62 0.28 13.29 6.74
C HIS A 62 -0.10 11.81 6.62
N PRO A 63 -0.30 11.32 5.39
CA PRO A 63 -0.79 9.96 5.17
C PRO A 63 0.26 8.92 5.56
N THR A 64 -0.05 8.11 6.58
CA THR A 64 0.63 6.84 6.86
C THR A 64 -0.30 5.69 6.47
N PRO A 65 0.22 4.48 6.17
CA PRO A 65 -0.61 3.32 5.89
C PRO A 65 -1.66 3.07 6.98
N GLU A 66 -1.27 3.20 8.25
CA GLU A 66 -2.13 2.94 9.41
C GLU A 66 -3.24 3.99 9.53
N GLY A 67 -2.89 5.27 9.42
CA GLY A 67 -3.88 6.36 9.50
C GLY A 67 -4.86 6.34 8.32
N LEU A 68 -4.40 5.96 7.14
CA LEU A 68 -5.25 5.74 5.98
C LEU A 68 -6.16 4.53 6.16
N LEU A 69 -5.65 3.42 6.70
CA LEU A 69 -6.44 2.20 6.96
C LEU A 69 -7.53 2.45 8.00
N GLU A 70 -7.22 3.19 9.07
CA GLU A 70 -8.19 3.60 10.08
C GLU A 70 -9.32 4.43 9.45
N MET A 71 -8.95 5.39 8.58
CA MET A 71 -9.93 6.19 7.87
C MET A 71 -10.79 5.35 6.91
N CYS A 72 -10.19 4.43 6.15
CA CYS A 72 -10.92 3.50 5.30
C CYS A 72 -11.87 2.62 6.12
N THR A 73 -11.43 2.13 7.27
CA THR A 73 -12.22 1.34 8.23
C THR A 73 -13.43 2.10 8.78
N SER A 74 -13.28 3.41 8.98
CA SER A 74 -14.40 4.27 9.42
C SER A 74 -15.47 4.45 8.34
N ILE A 75 -15.11 4.30 7.06
CA ILE A 75 -16.00 4.40 5.90
C ILE A 75 -16.63 3.04 5.59
N ASP A 76 -15.82 1.98 5.57
CA ASP A 76 -16.22 0.60 5.31
C ASP A 76 -15.48 -0.35 6.26
N SER A 77 -16.23 -1.04 7.11
CA SER A 77 -15.67 -1.91 8.15
C SER A 77 -14.92 -3.13 7.61
N HIS A 78 -15.08 -3.51 6.34
CA HIS A 78 -14.33 -4.64 5.76
C HIS A 78 -12.82 -4.36 5.67
N PHE A 79 -12.39 -3.11 5.73
CA PHE A 79 -10.96 -2.79 5.81
C PHE A 79 -10.30 -3.31 7.09
N LYS A 80 -11.07 -3.69 8.12
CA LYS A 80 -10.58 -4.42 9.30
C LYS A 80 -10.00 -5.80 8.99
N ASP A 81 -10.35 -6.36 7.83
CA ASP A 81 -9.87 -7.68 7.41
C ASP A 81 -8.45 -7.62 6.82
N LEU A 82 -7.91 -6.42 6.56
CA LEU A 82 -6.52 -6.25 6.12
C LEU A 82 -5.57 -6.27 7.33
N ASP A 83 -4.57 -7.15 7.29
CA ASP A 83 -3.51 -7.20 8.29
C ASP A 83 -2.30 -6.38 7.82
N PHE A 84 -2.06 -5.24 8.48
CA PHE A 84 -0.93 -4.36 8.18
C PHE A 84 0.30 -4.63 9.06
N LYS A 85 0.26 -5.64 9.94
CA LYS A 85 1.45 -6.03 10.72
C LYS A 85 2.69 -6.28 9.86
N PRO A 86 2.61 -6.91 8.67
CA PRO A 86 3.78 -7.06 7.82
C PRO A 86 4.41 -5.73 7.40
N LEU A 87 3.69 -4.61 7.42
CA LEU A 87 4.28 -3.30 7.08
C LEU A 87 5.13 -2.70 8.22
N GLU A 88 5.04 -3.26 9.43
CA GLU A 88 5.82 -2.87 10.59
C GLU A 88 7.27 -3.32 10.45
N CYS A 89 8.12 -2.43 9.95
CA CYS A 89 9.56 -2.67 9.79
C CYS A 89 10.39 -2.33 11.04
N ALA A 90 9.75 -2.24 12.20
CA ALA A 90 10.41 -1.88 13.45
C ALA A 90 11.25 -3.05 13.97
N GLY A 91 12.57 -2.87 14.06
CA GLY A 91 13.50 -3.89 14.58
C GLY A 91 14.43 -4.51 13.54
N GLU A 92 14.25 -4.20 12.26
CA GLU A 92 15.19 -4.60 11.21
C GLU A 92 16.37 -3.62 11.08
N LYS A 93 17.49 -4.08 10.50
CA LYS A 93 18.75 -3.31 10.35
C LYS A 93 18.67 -2.06 9.45
N GLY A 94 17.48 -1.60 9.08
CA GLY A 94 17.23 -0.46 8.19
C GLY A 94 17.12 0.88 8.91
N ALA A 95 17.34 1.98 8.17
CA ALA A 95 16.96 3.31 8.63
C ALA A 95 15.46 3.31 8.96
N ASN A 96 15.09 3.82 10.14
CA ASN A 96 13.74 3.81 10.70
C ASN A 96 12.63 3.81 9.62
N ASN A 97 11.82 2.73 9.61
CA ASN A 97 10.61 2.50 8.79
C ASN A 97 10.75 1.65 7.51
N TYR A 98 11.91 1.04 7.23
CA TYR A 98 12.06 0.13 6.07
C TYR A 98 12.56 -1.25 6.47
N CYS A 99 12.04 -2.25 5.76
CA CYS A 99 12.43 -3.64 5.90
C CYS A 99 13.54 -3.95 4.90
N LEU A 100 14.54 -4.71 5.33
CA LEU A 100 15.64 -5.19 4.48
C LEU A 100 15.64 -6.71 4.35
N ASP A 101 14.87 -7.41 5.20
CA ASP A 101 14.60 -8.81 4.98
C ASP A 101 13.67 -8.99 3.78
N ILE A 102 14.14 -9.76 2.79
CA ILE A 102 13.40 -9.93 1.54
C ILE A 102 12.12 -10.74 1.74
N ASP A 103 12.14 -11.77 2.60
CA ASP A 103 10.97 -12.62 2.81
C ASP A 103 9.88 -11.79 3.50
N HIS A 104 10.27 -10.90 4.43
CA HIS A 104 9.36 -9.91 5.02
C HIS A 104 8.81 -8.91 3.98
N VAL A 105 9.64 -8.41 3.07
CA VAL A 105 9.17 -7.49 2.01
C VAL A 105 8.25 -8.18 1.00
N GLU A 106 8.43 -9.48 0.75
CA GLU A 106 7.49 -10.28 -0.04
C GLU A 106 6.12 -10.40 0.65
N GLU A 107 6.07 -10.52 1.99
CA GLU A 107 4.80 -10.46 2.74
C GLU A 107 4.13 -9.08 2.60
N CYS A 108 4.90 -7.99 2.62
CA CYS A 108 4.38 -6.65 2.37
C CYS A 108 3.75 -6.54 0.98
N LEU A 109 4.33 -7.20 -0.02
CA LEU A 109 3.81 -7.22 -1.38
C LEU A 109 2.46 -7.94 -1.45
N VAL A 110 2.25 -8.99 -0.65
CA VAL A 110 0.95 -9.66 -0.52
C VAL A 110 -0.09 -8.69 0.04
N VAL A 111 0.22 -8.01 1.15
CA VAL A 111 -0.67 -7.00 1.75
C VAL A 111 -1.05 -5.91 0.75
N ALA A 112 -0.10 -5.48 -0.10
CA ALA A 112 -0.38 -4.47 -1.13
C ALA A 112 -1.39 -4.95 -2.17
N LYS A 113 -1.26 -6.20 -2.64
CA LYS A 113 -2.19 -6.80 -3.60
C LYS A 113 -3.58 -7.02 -2.99
N GLU A 114 -3.64 -7.43 -1.73
CA GLU A 114 -4.90 -7.56 -0.98
C GLU A 114 -5.58 -6.21 -0.81
N THR A 115 -4.82 -5.17 -0.47
CA THR A 115 -5.31 -3.79 -0.36
C THR A 115 -5.87 -3.30 -1.69
N GLN A 116 -5.14 -3.49 -2.79
CA GLN A 116 -5.61 -3.14 -4.14
C GLN A 116 -6.94 -3.84 -4.46
N SER A 117 -7.01 -5.15 -4.24
CA SER A 117 -8.22 -5.95 -4.47
C SER A 117 -9.39 -5.47 -3.62
N MET A 118 -9.15 -5.15 -2.34
CA MET A 118 -10.15 -4.61 -1.42
C MET A 118 -10.74 -3.30 -1.93
N VAL A 119 -9.88 -2.38 -2.36
CA VAL A 119 -10.24 -1.06 -2.89
C VAL A 119 -11.00 -1.16 -4.21
N LEU A 120 -10.49 -1.90 -5.19
CA LEU A 120 -11.10 -2.01 -6.52
C LEU A 120 -12.50 -2.63 -6.48
N LYS A 121 -12.73 -3.58 -5.56
CA LYS A 121 -14.06 -4.18 -5.35
C LYS A 121 -15.09 -3.19 -4.82
N ARG A 122 -14.67 -2.10 -4.18
CA ARG A 122 -15.56 -1.14 -3.51
C ARG A 122 -15.74 0.16 -4.28
N ILE A 123 -14.74 0.55 -5.08
CA ILE A 123 -14.86 1.70 -5.97
C ILE A 123 -15.73 1.37 -7.20
N ASN A 124 -15.73 0.11 -7.64
CA ASN A 124 -16.49 -0.35 -8.82
C ASN A 124 -17.85 -1.02 -8.49
N ALA A 125 -18.25 -1.07 -7.22
CA ALA A 125 -19.55 -1.58 -6.78
C ALA A 125 -20.61 -0.47 -6.75
#